data_AF-A0A6A2ZI84-F1
#
_entry.id   AF-A0A6A2ZI84-F1
#
_cell.length_a   1.000
_cell.length_b   1.000
_cell.length_c   1.000
_cell.angle_alpha   90.00
_cell.angle_beta   90.00
_cell.angle_gamma   90.00
#
_symmetry.space_group_name_H-M   'P 1'
#
loop_
_entity.id
_entity.type
_entity.pdbx_description
1 polymer ?
#
loop_
_entity_poly.entity_id
_entity_poly.type
_entity_poly.pdbx_seq_one_letter_code
_entity_poly.pdbx_strand_id
1 'polypeptide(L)'
;MNNTQIYHDTETFLEDFREMNKSFKIFVYPHKPDDPFANVLFPVDFDPEGHYASELYFNKALFNSHFFTKDPNQADLFYMPFSIADMRHDPRIGPDGLQDFIKDYIFNISHRNQLAFFAGQVNSPTDDDNEQLRSKFCLHVKGFEVNTARVTDALHYGCVPVILANHYDLPFTDILYWKSFSVVVHYVDIPVLKKILQGISFEQLSWLQNNVMKVRKHFKWNAPAVDYDAFYMAIYEL
;
A
#
# COMPACT_ATOMS: atom_id res chain seq x y z
N MET A 1 15.41 19.97 -20.59
CA MET A 1 14.89 19.97 -19.21
C MET A 1 15.37 18.70 -18.53
N ASN A 2 16.43 18.78 -17.74
CA ASN A 2 16.97 17.66 -16.95
C ASN A 2 16.13 17.48 -15.69
N ASN A 3 14.92 16.94 -15.81
CA ASN A 3 14.16 16.56 -14.62
C ASN A 3 13.82 15.07 -14.71
N THR A 4 14.77 14.23 -14.31
CA THR A 4 14.63 12.79 -14.11
C THR A 4 14.21 12.44 -12.67
N GLN A 5 13.85 13.45 -11.87
CA GLN A 5 13.60 13.29 -10.45
C GLN A 5 12.25 12.60 -10.22
N ILE A 6 12.33 11.31 -9.92
CA ILE A 6 11.19 10.48 -9.49
C ILE A 6 10.80 10.82 -8.05
N TYR A 7 11.78 11.14 -7.22
CA TYR A 7 11.59 11.51 -5.83
C TYR A 7 11.53 13.03 -5.68
N HIS A 8 10.80 13.52 -4.68
CA HIS A 8 10.83 14.93 -4.30
C HIS A 8 12.24 15.39 -3.91
N ASP A 9 12.89 14.61 -3.04
CA ASP A 9 14.31 14.72 -2.71
C ASP A 9 14.93 13.31 -2.75
N THR A 10 15.87 13.09 -3.66
CA THR A 10 16.49 11.78 -3.82
C THR A 10 17.56 11.51 -2.75
N GLU A 11 18.27 12.55 -2.30
CA GLU A 11 19.36 12.38 -1.34
C GLU A 11 18.77 12.11 0.05
N THR A 12 17.80 12.93 0.47
CA THR A 12 17.10 12.75 1.75
C THR A 12 16.40 11.39 1.81
N PHE A 13 15.63 11.01 0.79
CA PHE A 13 14.96 9.71 0.76
C PHE A 13 15.95 8.54 0.93
N LEU A 14 17.08 8.56 0.21
CA LEU A 14 18.07 7.48 0.29
C LEU A 14 18.84 7.47 1.62
N GLU A 15 19.02 8.61 2.27
CA GLU A 15 19.61 8.69 3.62
C GLU A 15 18.64 8.14 4.67
N ASP A 16 17.41 8.63 4.70
CA ASP A 16 16.38 8.21 5.64
C ASP A 16 16.06 6.72 5.47
N PHE A 17 15.99 6.24 4.22
CA PHE A 17 15.76 4.83 3.92
C PHE A 17 16.86 3.95 4.52
N ARG A 18 18.13 4.38 4.43
CA ARG A 18 19.26 3.63 4.99
C ARG A 18 19.21 3.58 6.50
N GLU A 19 18.81 4.66 7.15
CA GLU A 19 18.67 4.70 8.61
C GLU A 19 17.50 3.82 9.06
N MET A 20 16.31 3.99 8.47
CA MET A 20 15.14 3.15 8.73
C MET A 20 15.47 1.66 8.54
N ASN A 21 16.09 1.28 7.42
CA ASN A 21 16.45 -0.11 7.15
C ASN A 21 17.44 -0.70 8.17
N LYS A 22 18.22 0.14 8.84
CA LYS A 22 19.22 -0.30 9.83
C LYS A 22 18.62 -0.42 11.23
N SER A 23 17.85 0.56 11.67
CA SER A 23 17.47 0.71 13.08
C SER A 23 16.03 0.36 13.38
N PHE A 24 15.10 0.48 12.41
CA PHE A 24 13.68 0.35 12.69
C PHE A 24 13.29 -1.07 13.14
N LYS A 25 12.41 -1.14 14.14
CA LYS A 25 11.89 -2.38 14.71
C LYS A 25 10.40 -2.31 15.01
N ILE A 26 9.71 -3.36 14.60
CA ILE A 26 8.29 -3.56 14.84
C ILE A 26 8.12 -4.79 15.72
N PHE A 27 7.58 -4.59 16.92
CA PHE A 27 7.16 -5.67 17.79
C PHE A 27 5.80 -6.21 17.34
N VAL A 28 5.72 -7.51 17.12
CA VAL A 28 4.45 -8.18 16.79
C VAL A 28 3.96 -8.94 18.02
N TYR A 29 2.71 -8.70 18.42
CA TYR A 29 2.12 -9.39 19.58
C TYR A 29 2.19 -10.92 19.40
N PRO A 30 2.81 -11.65 20.35
CA PRO A 30 3.09 -13.06 20.17
C PRO A 30 1.86 -13.93 20.39
N HIS A 31 1.71 -14.93 19.53
CA HIS A 31 0.68 -15.96 19.61
C HIS A 31 1.30 -17.36 19.62
N LYS A 32 0.56 -18.34 20.11
CA LYS A 32 1.01 -19.73 20.08
C LYS A 32 0.58 -20.40 18.76
N PRO A 33 1.37 -21.34 18.22
CA PRO A 33 0.96 -22.08 17.02
C PRO A 33 -0.34 -22.89 17.18
N ASP A 34 -0.71 -23.26 18.41
CA ASP A 34 -1.96 -23.97 18.73
C ASP A 34 -3.13 -23.02 19.06
N ASP A 35 -2.97 -21.72 18.81
CA ASP A 35 -4.06 -20.76 18.98
C ASP A 35 -5.25 -21.14 18.08
N PRO A 36 -6.50 -21.15 18.58
CA PRO A 36 -7.67 -21.44 17.77
C PRO A 36 -7.78 -20.55 16.52
N PHE A 37 -7.27 -19.33 16.58
CA PHE A 37 -7.26 -18.37 15.48
C PHE A 37 -5.88 -18.23 14.83
N ALA A 38 -5.03 -19.27 14.91
CA ALA A 38 -3.72 -19.26 14.25
C ALA A 38 -3.81 -18.96 12.74
N ASN A 39 -4.89 -19.37 12.07
CA ASN A 39 -5.16 -19.04 10.67
C ASN A 39 -5.38 -17.55 10.39
N VAL A 40 -5.69 -16.76 11.42
CA VAL A 40 -5.88 -15.30 11.34
C VAL A 40 -4.64 -14.54 11.83
N LEU A 41 -3.89 -15.13 12.76
CA LEU A 41 -2.83 -14.45 13.53
C LEU A 41 -1.41 -14.70 13.01
N PHE A 42 -1.25 -15.60 12.04
CA PHE A 42 0.04 -15.94 11.43
C PHE A 42 0.02 -15.68 9.92
N PRO A 43 1.19 -15.38 9.32
CA PRO A 43 1.28 -15.13 7.89
C PRO A 43 0.94 -16.37 7.07
N VAL A 44 0.34 -16.14 5.90
CA VAL A 44 0.00 -17.18 4.92
C VAL A 44 1.23 -17.76 4.22
N ASP A 45 1.17 -19.05 3.86
CA ASP A 45 2.23 -19.76 3.15
C ASP A 45 2.08 -19.70 1.61
N PHE A 46 0.91 -19.36 1.10
CA PHE A 46 0.63 -19.16 -0.34
C PHE A 46 0.87 -17.72 -0.81
N ASP A 47 0.76 -17.48 -2.12
CA ASP A 47 0.83 -16.15 -2.72
C ASP A 47 -0.53 -15.45 -2.64
N PRO A 48 -0.64 -14.30 -1.94
CA PRO A 48 -1.91 -13.61 -1.78
C PRO A 48 -2.53 -13.11 -3.08
N GLU A 49 -3.86 -13.25 -3.19
CA GLU A 49 -4.65 -12.76 -4.31
C GLU A 49 -5.86 -11.95 -3.80
N GLY A 50 -6.48 -11.17 -4.69
CA GLY A 50 -7.67 -10.37 -4.39
C GLY A 50 -7.40 -9.08 -3.61
N HIS A 51 -8.49 -8.45 -3.15
CA HIS A 51 -8.48 -7.10 -2.56
C HIS A 51 -7.60 -6.90 -1.34
N TYR A 52 -7.38 -7.97 -0.58
CA TYR A 52 -6.57 -7.95 0.64
C TYR A 52 -5.16 -8.51 0.42
N ALA A 53 -4.74 -8.71 -0.83
CA ALA A 53 -3.42 -9.26 -1.13
C ALA A 53 -2.30 -8.43 -0.49
N SER A 54 -2.41 -7.08 -0.50
CA SER A 54 -1.42 -6.19 0.10
C SER A 54 -1.26 -6.39 1.62
N GLU A 55 -2.36 -6.60 2.34
CA GLU A 55 -2.36 -6.88 3.78
C GLU A 55 -1.62 -8.19 4.08
N LEU A 56 -1.94 -9.24 3.33
CA LEU A 56 -1.31 -10.56 3.48
C LEU A 56 0.17 -10.53 3.06
N TYR A 57 0.51 -9.82 1.98
CA TYR A 57 1.90 -9.63 1.56
C TYR A 57 2.71 -8.85 2.60
N PHE A 58 2.14 -7.80 3.18
CA PHE A 58 2.79 -7.04 4.25
C PHE A 58 3.07 -7.93 5.46
N ASN A 59 2.07 -8.69 5.92
CA ASN A 59 2.22 -9.64 7.02
C ASN A 59 3.32 -10.67 6.73
N LYS A 60 3.27 -11.29 5.55
CA LYS A 60 4.27 -12.28 5.12
C LYS A 60 5.68 -11.68 5.08
N ALA A 61 5.84 -10.47 4.55
CA ALA A 61 7.13 -9.82 4.47
C ALA A 61 7.64 -9.39 5.85
N LEU A 62 6.80 -8.79 6.69
CA LEU A 62 7.15 -8.32 8.03
C LEU A 62 7.69 -9.45 8.90
N PHE A 63 6.96 -10.57 9.00
CA PHE A 63 7.36 -11.73 9.81
C PHE A 63 8.69 -12.37 9.37
N ASN A 64 9.07 -12.20 8.10
CA ASN A 64 10.31 -12.73 7.54
C ASN A 64 11.43 -11.67 7.42
N SER A 65 11.19 -10.44 7.88
CA SER A 65 12.13 -9.32 7.79
C SER A 65 12.93 -9.11 9.07
N HIS A 66 14.03 -8.38 8.97
CA HIS A 66 14.80 -7.93 10.13
C HIS A 66 14.13 -6.79 10.91
N PHE A 67 13.03 -6.21 10.40
CA PHE A 67 12.23 -5.25 11.13
C PHE A 67 11.45 -5.91 12.27
N PHE A 68 11.11 -7.20 12.13
CA PHE A 68 10.41 -7.92 13.20
C PHE A 68 11.30 -8.11 14.44
N THR A 69 10.76 -7.73 15.61
CA THR A 69 11.36 -8.02 16.92
C THR A 69 10.37 -8.73 17.85
N LYS A 70 10.91 -9.61 18.70
CA LYS A 70 10.17 -10.24 19.83
C LYS A 70 10.42 -9.50 21.15
N ASP A 71 11.34 -8.54 21.17
CA ASP A 71 11.65 -7.74 22.35
C ASP A 71 10.93 -6.38 22.24
N PRO A 72 9.91 -6.12 23.07
CA PRO A 72 9.17 -4.87 23.02
C PRO A 72 10.03 -3.65 23.42
N ASN A 73 11.16 -3.85 24.11
CA ASN A 73 12.04 -2.73 24.49
C ASN A 73 12.91 -2.23 23.34
N GLN A 74 13.01 -3.00 22.26
CA GLN A 74 13.72 -2.62 21.04
C GLN A 74 12.79 -2.02 19.99
N ALA A 75 11.48 -1.97 20.25
CA ALA A 75 10.48 -1.66 19.25
C ALA A 75 10.20 -0.17 19.14
N ASP A 76 10.14 0.32 17.92
CA ASP A 76 9.64 1.65 17.58
C ASP A 76 8.12 1.64 17.46
N LEU A 77 7.54 0.54 16.95
CA LEU A 77 6.10 0.33 16.79
C LEU A 77 5.62 -1.05 17.28
N PHE A 78 4.35 -1.11 17.64
CA PHE A 78 3.64 -2.34 18.00
C PHE A 78 2.63 -2.69 16.91
N TYR A 79 2.63 -3.95 16.48
CA TYR A 79 1.81 -4.45 15.40
C TYR A 79 0.94 -5.62 15.86
N MET A 80 -0.35 -5.57 15.54
CA MET A 80 -1.31 -6.64 15.81
C MET A 80 -1.45 -7.50 14.54
N PRO A 81 -1.06 -8.78 14.57
CA PRO A 81 -0.89 -9.59 13.36
C PRO A 81 -2.18 -10.22 12.83
N PHE A 82 -3.36 -9.75 13.23
CA PHE A 82 -4.60 -10.32 12.72
C PHE A 82 -4.85 -9.85 11.28
N SER A 83 -5.20 -10.78 10.40
CA SER A 83 -5.67 -10.44 9.06
C SER A 83 -7.18 -10.19 9.03
N ILE A 84 -7.59 -8.99 8.61
CA ILE A 84 -9.00 -8.68 8.37
C ILE A 84 -9.56 -9.54 7.24
N ALA A 85 -8.74 -9.85 6.24
CA ALA A 85 -9.11 -10.75 5.15
C ALA A 85 -9.49 -12.15 5.67
N ASP A 86 -8.61 -12.74 6.48
CA ASP A 86 -8.86 -14.09 7.01
C ASP A 86 -9.99 -14.06 8.04
N MET A 87 -10.10 -13.01 8.87
CA MET A 87 -11.22 -12.85 9.79
C MET A 87 -12.58 -12.81 9.08
N ARG A 88 -12.68 -12.13 7.94
CA ARG A 88 -13.93 -12.06 7.16
C ARG A 88 -14.37 -13.41 6.63
N HIS A 89 -13.42 -14.30 6.32
CA HIS A 89 -13.69 -15.61 5.76
C HIS A 89 -13.73 -16.72 6.82
N ASP A 90 -13.28 -16.45 8.05
CA ASP A 90 -13.36 -17.40 9.15
C ASP A 90 -14.82 -17.58 9.59
N PRO A 91 -15.37 -18.81 9.56
CA PRO A 91 -16.79 -19.06 9.87
C PRO A 91 -17.18 -18.75 11.32
N ARG A 92 -16.20 -18.59 12.22
CA ARG A 92 -16.42 -18.22 13.63
C ARG A 92 -16.51 -16.71 13.83
N ILE A 93 -16.00 -15.92 12.88
CA ILE A 93 -15.92 -14.46 12.97
C ILE A 93 -16.87 -13.85 11.92
N GLY A 94 -16.58 -14.06 10.64
CA GLY A 94 -17.33 -13.48 9.53
C GLY A 94 -17.29 -11.95 9.48
N PRO A 95 -17.97 -11.33 8.50
CA PRO A 95 -17.97 -9.86 8.34
C PRO A 95 -18.61 -9.13 9.53
N ASP A 96 -19.61 -9.73 10.18
CA ASP A 96 -20.33 -9.12 11.29
C ASP A 96 -19.60 -9.25 12.64
N GLY A 97 -18.73 -10.26 12.80
CA GLY A 97 -17.98 -10.51 14.04
C GLY A 97 -16.64 -9.78 14.14
N LEU A 98 -16.23 -9.02 13.13
CA LEU A 98 -14.93 -8.33 13.11
C LEU A 98 -14.75 -7.39 14.31
N GLN A 99 -15.76 -6.60 14.62
CA GLN A 99 -15.68 -5.62 15.71
C GLN A 99 -15.54 -6.30 17.07
N ASP A 100 -16.31 -7.35 17.31
CA ASP A 100 -16.28 -8.10 18.57
C ASP A 100 -14.93 -8.80 18.72
N PHE A 101 -14.42 -9.44 17.67
CA PHE A 101 -13.10 -10.07 17.70
C PHE A 101 -11.99 -9.06 18.00
N ILE A 102 -11.95 -7.91 17.31
CA ILE A 102 -10.92 -6.89 17.53
C ILE A 102 -11.02 -6.34 18.96
N LYS A 103 -12.23 -6.08 19.44
CA LYS A 103 -12.46 -5.61 20.81
C LYS A 103 -11.96 -6.61 21.84
N ASP A 104 -12.29 -7.88 21.68
CA ASP A 104 -11.86 -8.94 22.59
C ASP A 104 -10.35 -9.18 22.51
N TYR A 105 -9.78 -9.10 21.31
CA TYR A 105 -8.33 -9.18 21.10
C TYR A 105 -7.60 -8.06 21.83
N ILE A 106 -8.01 -6.80 21.59
CA ILE A 106 -7.45 -5.62 22.26
C ILE A 106 -7.64 -5.74 23.78
N PHE A 107 -8.81 -6.16 24.25
CA PHE A 107 -9.07 -6.39 25.66
C PHE A 107 -8.08 -7.42 26.25
N ASN A 108 -7.88 -8.56 25.59
CA ASN A 108 -7.01 -9.62 26.06
C ASN A 108 -5.52 -9.23 26.10
N ILE A 109 -5.03 -8.51 25.08
CA ILE A 109 -3.63 -8.04 25.07
C ILE A 109 -3.44 -6.87 26.04
N SER A 110 -4.44 -6.00 26.20
CA SER A 110 -4.37 -4.82 27.09
C SER A 110 -4.47 -5.19 28.57
N HIS A 111 -5.22 -6.24 28.91
CA HIS A 111 -5.27 -6.77 30.28
C HIS A 111 -4.02 -7.58 30.62
N ARG A 112 -3.24 -7.96 29.62
CA ARG A 112 -1.87 -8.47 29.80
C ARG A 112 -0.82 -7.35 29.86
N ASN A 113 -1.04 -6.19 29.24
CA ASN A 113 -0.21 -4.99 29.31
C ASN A 113 -1.04 -3.74 28.93
N GLN A 114 -1.29 -2.82 29.86
CA GLN A 114 -2.10 -1.61 29.63
C GLN A 114 -1.50 -0.71 28.53
N LEU A 115 -2.30 -0.31 27.51
CA LEU A 115 -2.31 1.01 26.83
C LEU A 115 -3.44 1.04 25.76
N ALA A 116 -4.04 2.22 25.56
CA ALA A 116 -5.27 2.49 24.79
C ALA A 116 -5.00 3.15 23.42
N PHE A 117 -5.98 3.17 22.49
CA PHE A 117 -6.43 4.27 21.58
C PHE A 117 -7.27 3.76 20.36
N PHE A 118 -7.95 4.68 19.64
CA PHE A 118 -9.30 4.60 19.03
C PHE A 118 -9.42 4.15 17.54
N ALA A 119 -10.69 3.94 17.11
CA ALA A 119 -11.23 3.29 15.88
C ALA A 119 -11.53 4.19 14.64
N GLY A 120 -11.81 3.55 13.49
CA GLY A 120 -12.52 4.13 12.31
C GLY A 120 -12.84 3.10 11.18
N GLN A 121 -14.04 3.17 10.56
CA GLN A 121 -14.60 2.25 9.54
C GLN A 121 -14.63 2.82 8.10
N VAL A 122 -14.79 1.99 7.05
CA VAL A 122 -15.71 2.11 5.85
C VAL A 122 -15.53 0.91 4.88
N ASN A 123 -16.61 0.48 4.17
CA ASN A 123 -16.65 -0.54 3.09
C ASN A 123 -17.05 0.06 1.72
N SER A 124 -16.55 -0.50 0.60
CA SER A 124 -17.12 -0.46 -0.77
C SER A 124 -17.15 -1.89 -1.39
N PRO A 125 -17.83 -2.12 -2.54
CA PRO A 125 -17.12 -2.79 -3.65
C PRO A 125 -17.66 -2.48 -5.08
N THR A 126 -16.82 -2.70 -6.11
CA THR A 126 -17.08 -3.56 -7.31
C THR A 126 -15.85 -3.67 -8.23
N ASP A 127 -15.56 -4.90 -8.67
CA ASP A 127 -14.53 -5.33 -9.63
C ASP A 127 -15.01 -5.28 -11.08
N ASP A 128 -14.11 -4.91 -12.00
CA ASP A 128 -14.11 -5.38 -13.40
C ASP A 128 -12.74 -5.14 -14.05
N ASP A 129 -11.92 -6.19 -14.16
CA ASP A 129 -10.62 -6.19 -14.83
C ASP A 129 -10.65 -7.10 -16.05
N ASN A 130 -10.63 -6.51 -17.24
CA ASN A 130 -9.94 -7.03 -18.43
C ASN A 130 -10.17 -6.11 -19.65
N GLU A 131 -9.49 -4.95 -19.72
CA GLU A 131 -9.38 -4.21 -21.00
C GLU A 131 -8.24 -3.14 -21.07
N GLN A 132 -7.15 -3.23 -20.30
CA GLN A 132 -6.11 -2.18 -20.26
C GLN A 132 -4.88 -2.40 -21.15
N LEU A 133 -4.87 -3.41 -22.02
CA LEU A 133 -3.63 -3.85 -22.72
C LEU A 133 -3.21 -3.04 -23.96
N ARG A 134 -3.77 -1.86 -24.25
CA ARG A 134 -3.33 -1.03 -25.41
C ARG A 134 -3.39 0.49 -25.23
N SER A 135 -3.79 1.00 -24.07
CA SER A 135 -3.99 2.44 -23.89
C SER A 135 -2.70 3.16 -23.46
N LYS A 136 -2.48 4.36 -24.01
CA LYS A 136 -1.36 5.25 -23.64
C LYS A 136 -1.55 5.86 -22.24
N PHE A 137 -2.81 6.02 -21.84
CA PHE A 137 -3.25 6.66 -20.60
C PHE A 137 -4.31 5.80 -19.91
N CYS A 138 -4.25 5.72 -18.58
CA CYS A 138 -5.20 4.98 -17.75
C CYS A 138 -5.89 5.96 -16.82
N LEU A 139 -7.22 6.04 -16.93
CA LEU A 139 -8.00 7.02 -16.17
C LEU A 139 -8.24 6.51 -14.75
N HIS A 140 -7.86 7.32 -13.77
CA HIS A 140 -8.13 7.06 -12.36
C HIS A 140 -9.02 8.14 -11.79
N VAL A 141 -10.25 7.76 -11.46
CA VAL A 141 -11.17 8.58 -10.69
C VAL A 141 -10.97 8.21 -9.22
N LYS A 142 -10.89 9.21 -8.35
CA LYS A 142 -10.90 9.01 -6.90
C LYS A 142 -12.10 8.14 -6.50
N GLY A 143 -11.81 6.97 -5.93
CA GLY A 143 -12.80 6.09 -5.30
C GLY A 143 -13.07 6.49 -3.83
N PHE A 144 -13.90 5.70 -3.14
CA PHE A 144 -14.14 5.86 -1.70
C PHE A 144 -13.02 5.28 -0.82
N GLU A 145 -12.16 4.43 -1.39
CA GLU A 145 -11.10 3.72 -0.66
C GLU A 145 -9.72 4.37 -0.84
N VAL A 146 -8.92 4.32 0.22
CA VAL A 146 -7.63 5.04 0.37
C VAL A 146 -6.55 4.52 -0.59
N ASN A 147 -6.66 3.25 -1.03
CA ASN A 147 -5.75 2.64 -2.00
C ASN A 147 -6.56 1.98 -3.12
N THR A 148 -6.77 2.69 -4.23
CA THR A 148 -7.46 2.09 -5.39
C THR A 148 -6.48 1.20 -6.17
N ALA A 149 -6.70 -0.13 -6.17
CA ALA A 149 -5.90 -1.13 -6.90
C ALA A 149 -5.55 -0.69 -8.34
N ARG A 150 -6.47 0.02 -8.99
CA ARG A 150 -6.36 0.54 -10.35
C ARG A 150 -5.06 1.31 -10.62
N VAL A 151 -4.56 2.11 -9.67
CA VAL A 151 -3.32 2.89 -9.91
C VAL A 151 -2.11 1.96 -9.99
N THR A 152 -2.06 0.95 -9.13
CA THR A 152 -1.02 -0.09 -9.16
C THR A 152 -1.08 -0.87 -10.47
N ASP A 153 -2.27 -1.20 -10.98
CA ASP A 153 -2.43 -1.92 -12.24
C ASP A 153 -1.95 -1.10 -13.44
N ALA A 154 -2.30 0.18 -13.48
CA ALA A 154 -1.82 1.08 -14.52
C ALA A 154 -0.29 1.17 -14.54
N LEU A 155 0.33 1.31 -13.36
CA LEU A 155 1.79 1.32 -13.23
C LEU A 155 2.41 -0.02 -13.62
N HIS A 156 1.77 -1.14 -13.26
CA HIS A 156 2.22 -2.49 -13.59
C HIS A 156 2.30 -2.69 -15.11
N TYR A 157 1.27 -2.27 -15.84
CA TYR A 157 1.20 -2.38 -17.30
C TYR A 157 1.89 -1.24 -18.06
N GLY A 158 2.55 -0.30 -17.37
CA GLY A 158 3.30 0.79 -18.02
C GLY A 158 2.42 1.91 -18.58
N CYS A 159 1.17 1.98 -18.14
CA CYS A 159 0.20 2.97 -18.55
C CYS A 159 0.38 4.28 -17.76
N VAL A 160 0.32 5.44 -18.41
CA VAL A 160 0.43 6.74 -17.71
C VAL A 160 -0.87 7.02 -16.95
N PRO A 161 -0.85 7.11 -15.62
CA PRO A 161 -2.05 7.40 -14.83
C PRO A 161 -2.56 8.83 -15.11
N VAL A 162 -3.86 8.96 -15.36
CA VAL A 162 -4.55 10.25 -15.43
C VAL A 162 -5.41 10.37 -14.17
N ILE A 163 -4.95 11.16 -13.21
CA ILE A 163 -5.56 11.29 -11.89
C ILE A 163 -6.60 12.42 -11.91
N LEU A 164 -7.88 12.08 -11.78
CA LEU A 164 -8.97 13.04 -11.72
C LEU A 164 -9.29 13.42 -10.25
N ALA A 165 -8.64 14.48 -9.75
CA ALA A 165 -8.87 14.96 -8.39
C ALA A 165 -8.35 16.39 -8.14
N ASN A 166 -8.91 17.06 -7.11
CA ASN A 166 -8.42 18.38 -6.66
C ASN A 166 -7.37 18.30 -5.55
N HIS A 167 -7.59 17.39 -4.59
CA HIS A 167 -6.71 17.11 -3.45
C HIS A 167 -6.79 15.61 -3.21
N TYR A 168 -5.76 14.89 -3.67
CA TYR A 168 -5.73 13.44 -3.61
C TYR A 168 -4.42 12.99 -2.99
N ASP A 169 -4.54 12.37 -1.83
CA ASP A 169 -3.43 11.76 -1.11
C ASP A 169 -3.09 10.47 -1.86
N LEU A 170 -2.21 10.60 -2.84
CA LEU A 170 -1.71 9.46 -3.61
C LEU A 170 -0.71 8.69 -2.74
N PRO A 171 -0.59 7.36 -2.92
CA PRO A 171 0.38 6.59 -2.15
C PRO A 171 1.79 7.13 -2.36
N PHE A 172 2.57 7.21 -1.28
CA PHE A 172 3.94 7.71 -1.32
C PHE A 172 4.06 9.14 -1.86
N THR A 173 3.02 9.99 -1.75
CA THR A 173 3.04 11.33 -2.34
C THR A 173 4.09 12.25 -1.72
N ASP A 174 4.54 11.98 -0.49
CA ASP A 174 5.61 12.75 0.15
C ASP A 174 7.01 12.35 -0.35
N ILE A 175 7.11 11.13 -0.91
CA ILE A 175 8.36 10.54 -1.41
C ILE A 175 8.47 10.73 -2.93
N LEU A 176 7.41 10.36 -3.66
CA LEU A 176 7.35 10.30 -5.11
C LEU A 176 6.74 11.55 -5.71
N TYR A 177 7.46 12.16 -6.66
CA TYR A 177 6.96 13.29 -7.42
C TYR A 177 5.99 12.82 -8.52
N TRP A 178 4.71 12.69 -8.17
CA TRP A 178 3.66 12.15 -9.05
C TRP A 178 3.53 12.84 -10.41
N LYS A 179 3.78 14.15 -10.49
CA LYS A 179 3.76 14.90 -11.76
C LYS A 179 4.83 14.43 -12.75
N SER A 180 5.82 13.64 -12.31
CA SER A 180 6.86 13.10 -13.19
C SER A 180 6.46 11.84 -13.96
N PHE A 181 5.36 11.18 -13.57
CA PHE A 181 4.91 9.94 -14.20
C PHE A 181 3.39 9.85 -14.37
N SER A 182 2.63 10.90 -14.01
CA SER A 182 1.17 10.95 -14.15
C SER A 182 0.70 12.30 -14.70
N VAL A 183 -0.56 12.36 -15.11
CA VAL A 183 -1.27 13.58 -15.49
C VAL A 183 -2.36 13.84 -14.46
N VAL A 184 -2.20 14.88 -13.64
CA VAL A 184 -3.22 15.27 -12.65
C VAL A 184 -4.17 16.29 -13.30
N VAL A 185 -5.47 16.02 -13.25
CA VAL A 185 -6.52 16.86 -13.82
C VAL A 185 -7.53 17.21 -12.74
N HIS A 186 -7.72 18.51 -12.53
CA HIS A 186 -8.69 19.03 -11.58
C HIS A 186 -10.13 18.80 -12.06
N TYR A 187 -11.09 18.70 -11.15
CA TYR A 187 -12.50 18.44 -11.50
C TYR A 187 -13.08 19.48 -12.46
N VAL A 188 -12.66 20.74 -12.32
CA VAL A 188 -13.08 21.86 -13.18
C VAL A 188 -12.62 21.69 -14.63
N ASP A 189 -11.55 20.92 -14.86
CA ASP A 189 -10.93 20.72 -16.17
C ASP A 189 -11.39 19.43 -16.86
N ILE A 190 -12.21 18.60 -16.21
CA ILE A 190 -12.79 17.38 -16.80
C ILE A 190 -13.49 17.66 -18.15
N PRO A 191 -14.29 18.73 -18.33
CA PRO A 191 -14.94 19.02 -19.62
C PRO A 191 -13.96 19.20 -20.78
N VAL A 192 -12.70 19.55 -20.51
CA VAL A 192 -11.63 19.74 -21.50
C VAL A 192 -10.55 18.65 -21.44
N LEU A 193 -10.77 17.56 -20.70
CA LEU A 193 -9.83 16.45 -20.52
C LEU A 193 -9.25 15.95 -21.85
N LYS A 194 -10.10 15.77 -22.88
CA LYS A 194 -9.65 15.33 -24.21
C LYS A 194 -8.62 16.29 -24.81
N LYS A 195 -8.81 17.60 -24.65
CA LYS A 195 -7.87 18.62 -25.15
C LYS A 195 -6.56 18.59 -24.37
N ILE A 196 -6.63 18.39 -23.05
CA ILE A 196 -5.44 18.24 -22.20
C ILE A 196 -4.60 17.04 -22.67
N LEU A 197 -5.22 15.86 -22.80
CA LEU A 197 -4.53 14.64 -23.21
C LEU A 197 -4.00 14.72 -24.65
N GLN A 198 -4.73 15.37 -25.57
CA GLN A 198 -4.27 15.61 -26.94
C GLN A 198 -3.16 16.65 -27.04
N GLY A 199 -3.03 17.53 -26.04
CA GLY A 199 -1.98 18.54 -25.96
C GLY A 199 -0.62 17.99 -25.51
N ILE A 200 -0.57 16.74 -25.02
CA ILE A 200 0.68 16.09 -24.59
C ILE A 200 1.45 15.64 -25.83
N SER A 201 2.67 16.15 -25.99
CA SER A 201 3.53 15.77 -27.12
C SER A 201 4.00 14.31 -27.00
N PHE A 202 4.43 13.71 -28.11
CA PHE A 202 5.00 12.37 -28.10
C PHE A 202 6.23 12.26 -27.17
N GLU A 203 7.06 13.28 -27.13
CA GLU A 203 8.24 13.36 -26.26
C GLU A 203 7.85 13.39 -24.77
N GLN A 204 6.83 14.18 -24.42
CA GLN A 204 6.30 14.23 -23.06
C GLN A 204 5.69 12.89 -22.65
N LEU A 205 4.90 12.26 -23.52
CA LEU A 205 4.31 10.97 -23.27
C LEU A 205 5.39 9.88 -23.07
N SER A 206 6.38 9.83 -23.95
CA SER A 206 7.48 8.87 -23.83
C SER A 206 8.26 9.07 -22.53
N TRP A 207 8.47 10.33 -22.12
CA TRP A 207 9.09 10.64 -20.83
C TRP A 207 8.25 10.15 -19.64
N LEU A 208 6.93 10.40 -19.63
CA LEU A 208 6.01 9.91 -18.59
C LEU A 208 6.04 8.38 -18.51
N GLN A 209 5.93 7.69 -19.65
CA GLN A 209 5.96 6.22 -19.72
C GLN A 209 7.28 5.65 -19.18
N ASN A 210 8.42 6.26 -19.55
CA ASN A 210 9.72 5.85 -19.02
C ASN A 210 9.81 6.01 -17.50
N ASN A 211 9.19 7.04 -16.93
CA ASN A 211 9.16 7.23 -15.48
C ASN A 211 8.19 6.29 -14.78
N VAL A 212 7.03 5.97 -15.38
CA VAL A 212 6.13 4.90 -14.91
C VAL A 212 6.90 3.60 -14.75
N MET A 213 7.70 3.21 -15.75
CA MET A 213 8.47 1.97 -15.72
C MET A 213 9.55 1.93 -14.63
N LYS A 214 10.04 3.09 -14.18
CA LYS A 214 10.98 3.20 -13.07
C LYS A 214 10.26 3.17 -11.71
N VAL A 215 9.10 3.81 -11.62
CA VAL A 215 8.30 3.94 -10.40
C VAL A 215 7.58 2.65 -10.03
N ARG A 216 7.17 1.85 -11.02
CA ARG A 216 6.36 0.61 -10.81
C ARG A 216 6.90 -0.32 -9.73
N LYS A 217 8.22 -0.36 -9.51
CA LYS A 217 8.84 -1.21 -8.48
C LYS A 217 8.33 -0.88 -7.07
N HIS A 218 8.06 0.39 -6.79
CA HIS A 218 7.60 0.89 -5.49
C HIS A 218 6.17 0.47 -5.16
N PHE A 219 5.42 -0.01 -6.15
CA PHE A 219 4.03 -0.47 -6.02
C PHE A 219 3.91 -1.98 -6.18
N LYS A 220 5.02 -2.69 -6.35
CA LYS A 220 5.05 -4.13 -6.52
C LYS A 220 5.38 -4.81 -5.19
N TRP A 221 4.53 -5.73 -4.77
CA TRP A 221 4.84 -6.67 -3.68
C TRP A 221 5.72 -7.81 -4.21
N ASN A 222 6.77 -8.17 -3.47
CA ASN A 222 7.61 -9.32 -3.79
C ASN A 222 7.70 -10.25 -2.57
N ALA A 223 7.85 -11.55 -2.84
CA ALA A 223 8.12 -12.57 -1.82
C ALA A 223 9.33 -13.38 -2.30
N PRO A 224 10.54 -13.21 -1.70
CA PRO A 224 10.86 -12.29 -0.61
C PRO A 224 10.82 -10.81 -1.03
N ALA A 225 10.66 -9.92 -0.05
CA ALA A 225 10.69 -8.47 -0.28
C ALA A 225 12.08 -8.01 -0.75
N VAL A 226 12.12 -6.97 -1.57
CA VAL A 226 13.35 -6.39 -2.14
C VAL A 226 13.40 -4.89 -1.93
N ASP A 227 14.59 -4.31 -1.83
CA ASP A 227 14.75 -2.88 -1.55
C ASP A 227 13.86 -1.99 -2.43
N TYR A 228 13.22 -1.02 -1.78
CA TYR A 228 12.32 -0.03 -2.37
C TYR A 228 11.05 -0.59 -3.01
N ASP A 229 10.70 -1.86 -2.75
CA ASP A 229 9.42 -2.41 -3.17
C ASP A 229 8.26 -1.93 -2.28
N ALA A 230 7.03 -2.38 -2.57
CA ALA A 230 5.86 -1.91 -1.83
C ALA A 230 5.94 -2.17 -0.31
N PHE A 231 6.62 -3.24 0.12
CA PHE A 231 6.82 -3.50 1.55
C PHE A 231 7.74 -2.45 2.17
N TYR A 232 8.92 -2.24 1.59
CA TYR A 232 9.87 -1.26 2.12
C TYR A 232 9.36 0.18 2.04
N MET A 233 8.61 0.52 0.99
CA MET A 233 7.97 1.83 0.87
C MET A 233 6.89 2.02 1.95
N ALA A 234 6.12 0.98 2.26
CA ALA A 234 5.16 1.02 3.37
C ALA A 234 5.85 1.16 4.72
N ILE A 235 6.94 0.43 4.98
CA ILE A 235 7.72 0.56 6.22
C ILE A 235 8.32 1.98 6.36
N TYR A 236 8.74 2.62 5.26
CA TYR A 236 9.27 3.98 5.29
C TYR A 236 8.22 5.03 5.72
N GLU A 237 6.94 4.81 5.45
CA GLU A 237 5.85 5.74 5.83
C GLU A 237 5.29 5.51 7.24
N LEU A 238 5.76 4.49 7.97
CA LEU A 238 5.37 4.19 9.35
C LEU A 238 6.18 5.00 10.38
#